data_AF-A0A0A7UZS2-F1
#
_entry.id   AF-A0A0A7UZS2-F1
#
_cell.length_a   1.000
_cell.length_b   1.000
_cell.length_c   1.000
_cell.angle_alpha   90.00
_cell.angle_beta   90.00
_cell.angle_gamma   90.00
#
_symmetry.space_group_name_H-M   'P 1'
#
loop_
_entity.id
_entity.type
_entity.pdbx_description
1 polymer ?
#
loop_
_entity_poly.entity_id
_entity_poly.type
_entity_poly.pdbx_seq_one_letter_code
_entity_poly.pdbx_strand_id
1 'polypeptide(L)'
;MVKKDPNYKKPQDPKSFGAFLKKRAPIYLGLLGLFFIFAYPALTENNLNSILDDSFQGNERIAVDMVKFYSGPNNTGITTFEVIEEKINEKYEGIKIFDDENTTATFFVEYIPPFLEAKNEFTHQVIFTFNTEGNQPIIYNWFVNIENGEISPIDDDTKNIQQTVDYYD
;
A
#
# COMPACT_ATOMS: atom_id res chain seq x y z
N MET A 1 11.44 43.01 60.59
CA MET A 1 10.83 43.50 59.33
C MET A 1 11.80 43.18 58.19
N VAL A 2 11.50 42.16 57.38
CA VAL A 2 12.36 41.74 56.26
C VAL A 2 12.04 42.62 55.04
N LYS A 3 13.05 43.34 54.53
CA LYS A 3 12.91 44.18 53.34
C LYS A 3 12.78 43.29 52.10
N LYS A 4 11.71 43.48 51.33
CA LYS A 4 11.49 42.79 50.04
C LYS A 4 12.43 43.38 48.99
N ASP A 5 13.20 42.53 48.34
CA ASP A 5 14.15 42.88 47.29
C ASP A 5 13.41 43.43 46.05
N PRO A 6 13.71 44.64 45.55
CA PRO A 6 12.99 45.25 44.42
C PRO A 6 13.27 44.57 43.07
N ASN A 7 14.22 43.63 43.02
CA ASN A 7 14.61 42.89 41.81
C ASN A 7 14.01 41.48 41.72
N TYR A 8 12.98 41.16 42.51
CA TYR A 8 12.25 39.90 42.39
C TYR A 8 11.41 39.88 41.10
N LYS A 9 11.98 39.42 40.00
CA LYS A 9 11.22 39.01 38.82
C LYS A 9 10.49 37.70 39.16
N LYS A 10 9.15 37.74 39.17
CA LYS A 10 8.32 36.54 39.27
C LYS A 10 8.84 35.48 38.27
N PRO A 11 8.92 34.19 38.65
CA PRO A 11 9.18 33.12 37.69
C PRO A 11 8.18 33.27 36.54
N GLN A 12 8.67 33.41 35.30
CA GLN A 12 7.78 33.28 34.14
C GLN A 12 7.30 31.84 34.17
N ASP A 13 6.01 31.64 34.45
CA ASP A 13 5.37 30.35 34.26
C ASP A 13 5.73 29.83 32.85
N PRO A 14 6.10 28.55 32.69
CA PRO A 14 6.38 27.99 31.38
C PRO A 14 5.16 28.26 30.51
N LYS A 15 5.33 29.06 29.44
CA LYS A 15 4.24 29.48 28.56
C LYS A 15 3.48 28.23 28.12
N SER A 16 2.27 28.04 28.64
CA SER A 16 1.53 26.80 28.40
C SER A 16 1.23 26.68 26.92
N PHE A 17 1.36 25.46 26.38
CA PHE A 17 1.01 25.17 24.98
C PHE A 17 -0.39 25.66 24.61
N GLY A 18 -1.35 25.59 25.55
CA GLY A 18 -2.70 26.13 25.38
C GLY A 18 -2.75 27.66 25.19
N ALA A 19 -1.92 28.42 25.90
CA ALA A 19 -1.81 29.87 25.69
C ALA A 19 -1.16 30.22 24.35
N PHE A 20 -0.24 29.38 23.88
CA PHE A 20 0.41 29.52 22.56
C PHE A 20 -0.56 29.20 21.41
N LEU A 21 -1.31 28.10 21.52
CA LEU A 21 -2.39 27.72 20.60
C LEU A 21 -3.46 28.80 20.52
N LYS A 22 -3.93 29.31 21.66
CA LYS A 22 -4.97 30.35 21.71
C LYS A 22 -4.54 31.67 21.07
N LYS A 23 -3.25 32.03 21.18
CA LYS A 23 -2.71 33.29 20.63
C LYS A 23 -2.60 33.29 19.10
N ARG A 24 -2.45 32.13 18.49
CA ARG A 24 -2.37 31.94 17.03
C ARG A 24 -3.49 31.06 16.49
N ALA A 25 -4.55 30.87 17.29
CA ALA A 25 -5.68 30.01 16.95
C ALA A 25 -6.27 30.30 15.56
N PRO A 26 -6.40 31.56 15.11
CA PRO A 26 -6.88 31.85 13.76
C PRO A 26 -5.94 31.34 12.65
N ILE A 27 -4.62 31.38 12.88
CA ILE A 27 -3.60 30.92 11.92
C ILE A 27 -3.62 29.40 11.83
N TYR A 28 -3.67 28.71 12.98
CA TYR A 28 -3.78 27.25 13.00
C TYR A 28 -5.09 26.75 12.40
N LEU A 29 -6.20 27.46 12.64
CA LEU A 29 -7.48 27.14 12.03
C LEU A 29 -7.45 27.36 10.50
N GLY A 30 -6.78 28.41 10.03
CA GLY A 30 -6.55 28.64 8.60
C GLY A 30 -5.68 27.55 7.95
N LEU A 31 -4.61 27.12 8.61
CA LEU A 31 -3.76 26.02 8.13
C LEU A 31 -4.50 24.67 8.13
N LEU A 32 -5.32 24.40 9.15
CA LEU A 32 -6.19 23.21 9.17
C LEU A 32 -7.22 23.27 8.04
N GLY A 33 -7.84 24.42 7.80
CA GLY A 33 -8.74 24.61 6.65
C GLY A 33 -8.05 24.34 5.32
N LEU A 34 -6.83 24.85 5.12
CA LEU A 34 -6.03 24.58 3.93
C LEU A 34 -5.68 23.08 3.79
N PHE A 35 -5.32 22.43 4.90
CA PHE A 35 -5.06 21.00 4.94
C PHE A 35 -6.29 20.21 4.50
N PHE A 36 -7.48 20.51 5.02
CA PHE A 36 -8.71 19.80 4.64
C PHE A 36 -9.15 20.03 3.19
N ILE A 37 -8.80 21.17 2.60
CA ILE A 37 -9.14 21.47 1.19
C ILE A 37 -8.16 20.80 0.22
N PHE A 38 -6.85 20.82 0.52
CA PHE A 38 -5.82 20.42 -0.45
C PHE A 38 -5.13 19.10 -0.12
N ALA A 39 -4.80 18.86 1.15
CA ALA A 39 -4.03 17.68 1.55
C ALA A 39 -4.92 16.49 1.90
N TYR A 40 -6.02 16.74 2.63
CA TYR A 40 -6.91 15.69 3.09
C TYR A 40 -7.52 14.84 1.95
N PRO A 41 -8.03 15.43 0.85
CA PRO A 41 -8.59 14.62 -0.24
C PRO A 41 -7.56 13.68 -0.89
N ALA A 42 -6.31 14.13 -1.03
CA ALA A 42 -5.22 13.33 -1.59
C ALA A 42 -4.77 12.20 -0.62
N LEU A 43 -4.92 12.40 0.69
CA LEU A 43 -4.62 11.38 1.70
C LEU A 43 -5.74 10.34 1.87
N THR A 44 -6.96 10.66 1.43
CA THR A 44 -8.13 9.77 1.50
C THR A 44 -8.47 9.12 0.17
N GLU A 45 -7.67 9.34 -0.86
CA GLU A 45 -7.85 8.72 -2.16
C GLU A 45 -7.64 7.20 -2.03
N ASN A 46 -8.58 6.42 -2.57
CA ASN A 46 -8.46 4.98 -2.55
C ASN A 46 -7.27 4.56 -3.43
N ASN A 47 -6.62 3.47 -3.03
CA ASN A 47 -5.53 2.84 -3.77
C ASN A 47 -5.85 1.37 -4.02
N LEU A 48 -4.94 0.65 -4.67
CA LEU A 48 -5.18 -0.76 -4.97
C LEU A 48 -5.39 -1.60 -3.69
N ASN A 49 -4.66 -1.29 -2.62
CA ASN A 49 -4.82 -1.97 -1.33
C ASN A 49 -6.21 -1.76 -0.71
N SER A 50 -6.84 -0.60 -0.93
CA SER A 50 -8.13 -0.25 -0.34
C SER A 50 -9.30 -1.06 -0.90
N ILE A 51 -9.18 -1.52 -2.15
CA ILE A 51 -10.23 -2.30 -2.85
C ILE A 51 -9.96 -3.81 -2.86
N LEU A 52 -8.84 -4.23 -2.28
CA LEU A 52 -8.42 -5.63 -2.27
C LEU A 52 -9.14 -6.38 -1.14
N ASP A 53 -9.69 -7.56 -1.45
CA ASP A 53 -10.12 -8.51 -0.43
C ASP A 53 -8.92 -9.16 0.27
N ASP A 54 -8.85 -9.08 1.60
CA ASP A 54 -7.80 -9.67 2.45
C ASP A 54 -8.32 -10.82 3.32
N SER A 55 -9.34 -11.54 2.84
CA SER A 55 -10.00 -12.63 3.57
C SER A 55 -9.21 -13.95 3.68
N PHE A 56 -7.99 -14.02 3.13
CA PHE A 56 -7.16 -15.24 3.10
C PHE A 56 -6.67 -15.69 4.47
N GLN A 57 -6.56 -17.01 4.65
CA GLN A 57 -6.05 -17.64 5.88
C GLN A 57 -5.08 -18.79 5.59
N GLY A 58 -4.25 -19.15 6.57
CA GLY A 58 -3.34 -20.30 6.48
C GLY A 58 -2.38 -20.21 5.31
N ASN A 59 -2.26 -21.29 4.54
CA ASN A 59 -1.33 -21.37 3.41
C ASN A 59 -1.68 -20.42 2.27
N GLU A 60 -2.96 -20.11 2.06
CA GLU A 60 -3.39 -19.15 1.04
C GLU A 60 -2.89 -17.75 1.37
N ARG A 61 -2.98 -17.35 2.65
CA ARG A 61 -2.44 -16.09 3.13
C ARG A 61 -0.95 -15.98 2.89
N ILE A 62 -0.20 -17.05 3.20
CA ILE A 62 1.25 -17.10 2.97
C ILE A 62 1.54 -16.91 1.47
N ALA A 63 0.83 -17.64 0.60
CA ALA A 63 1.05 -17.54 -0.84
C ALA A 63 0.77 -16.13 -1.40
N VAL A 64 -0.33 -15.50 -0.97
CA VAL A 64 -0.68 -14.12 -1.37
C VAL A 64 0.36 -13.12 -0.85
N ASP A 65 0.74 -13.21 0.43
CA ASP A 65 1.71 -12.31 1.03
C ASP A 65 3.08 -12.41 0.32
N MET A 66 3.50 -13.61 -0.09
CA MET A 66 4.73 -13.81 -0.85
C MET A 66 4.73 -13.07 -2.18
N VAL A 67 3.62 -13.10 -2.94
CA VAL A 67 3.52 -12.34 -4.19
C VAL A 67 3.39 -10.85 -3.91
N LYS A 68 2.50 -10.46 -3.00
CA LYS A 68 2.15 -9.07 -2.70
C LYS A 68 3.36 -8.27 -2.21
N PHE A 69 4.15 -8.84 -1.31
CA PHE A 69 5.27 -8.15 -0.65
C PHE A 69 6.65 -8.46 -1.25
N TYR A 70 6.71 -9.26 -2.32
CA TYR A 70 7.97 -9.49 -3.03
C TYR A 70 8.55 -8.16 -3.50
N SER A 71 9.78 -7.86 -3.11
CA SER A 71 10.49 -6.59 -3.35
C SER A 71 11.87 -6.81 -3.97
N GLY A 72 11.95 -7.85 -4.80
CA GLY A 72 13.15 -8.26 -5.52
C GLY A 72 14.11 -9.09 -4.66
N PRO A 73 15.23 -9.57 -5.24
CA PRO A 73 16.14 -10.50 -4.57
C PRO A 73 16.81 -9.96 -3.30
N ASN A 74 16.91 -8.63 -3.17
CA ASN A 74 17.55 -7.96 -2.05
C ASN A 74 16.57 -7.50 -0.95
N ASN A 75 15.26 -7.66 -1.16
CA ASN A 75 14.20 -7.22 -0.25
C ASN A 75 14.26 -5.72 0.15
N THR A 76 14.69 -4.86 -0.77
CA THR A 76 14.86 -3.41 -0.51
C THR A 76 14.18 -2.50 -1.54
N GLY A 77 13.64 -3.06 -2.62
CA GLY A 77 13.05 -2.29 -3.73
C GLY A 77 11.55 -2.06 -3.59
N ILE A 78 10.94 -1.62 -4.71
CA ILE A 78 9.50 -1.57 -4.88
C ILE A 78 8.88 -2.96 -4.75
N THR A 79 7.69 -3.06 -4.19
CA THR A 79 6.96 -4.33 -4.12
C THR A 79 6.24 -4.64 -5.43
N THR A 80 5.97 -5.92 -5.69
CA THR A 80 5.09 -6.37 -6.78
C THR A 80 3.76 -5.63 -6.78
N PHE A 81 3.16 -5.44 -5.60
CA PHE A 81 1.85 -4.81 -5.50
C PHE A 81 1.87 -3.31 -5.84
N GLU A 82 2.95 -2.62 -5.47
CA GLU A 82 3.17 -1.22 -5.87
C GLU A 82 3.40 -1.11 -7.38
N VAL A 83 4.16 -2.01 -8.00
CA VAL A 83 4.34 -2.04 -9.47
C VAL A 83 3.01 -2.30 -10.19
N ILE A 84 2.17 -3.21 -9.68
CA ILE A 84 0.84 -3.46 -10.23
C ILE A 84 -0.02 -2.19 -10.13
N GLU A 85 0.00 -1.50 -8.98
CA GLU A 85 -0.73 -0.25 -8.78
C GLU A 85 -0.27 0.83 -9.77
N GLU A 86 1.04 1.01 -9.95
CA GLU A 86 1.61 1.92 -10.95
C GLU A 86 1.13 1.57 -12.36
N LYS A 87 1.17 0.29 -12.75
CA LYS A 87 0.72 -0.17 -14.08
C LYS A 87 -0.77 0.08 -14.32
N ILE A 88 -1.60 -0.08 -13.30
CA ILE A 88 -3.03 0.23 -13.37
C ILE A 88 -3.22 1.75 -13.53
N ASN A 89 -2.55 2.56 -12.71
CA ASN A 89 -2.62 4.02 -12.79
C ASN A 89 -2.13 4.56 -14.14
N GLU A 90 -1.07 3.99 -14.71
CA GLU A 90 -0.57 4.31 -16.06
C GLU A 90 -1.63 4.00 -17.13
N LYS A 91 -2.30 2.85 -17.02
CA LYS A 91 -3.32 2.43 -17.99
C LYS A 91 -4.59 3.28 -17.93
N TYR A 92 -4.96 3.75 -16.74
CA TYR A 92 -6.14 4.58 -16.48
C TYR A 92 -5.76 6.02 -16.12
N GLU A 93 -4.75 6.58 -16.80
CA GLU A 93 -4.22 7.91 -16.51
C GLU A 93 -5.33 8.98 -16.53
N GLY A 94 -5.37 9.79 -15.48
CA GLY A 94 -6.36 10.86 -15.31
C GLY A 94 -7.74 10.39 -14.81
N ILE A 95 -7.91 9.10 -14.50
CA ILE A 95 -9.12 8.54 -13.91
C ILE A 95 -8.79 8.03 -12.50
N LYS A 96 -9.63 8.39 -11.52
CA LYS A 96 -9.55 7.89 -10.14
C LYS A 96 -10.11 6.46 -10.06
N ILE A 97 -9.44 5.51 -10.70
CA ILE A 97 -10.01 4.19 -10.99
C ILE A 97 -10.34 3.37 -9.73
N PHE A 98 -9.61 3.59 -8.62
CA PHE A 98 -9.84 2.93 -7.34
C PHE A 98 -11.01 3.52 -6.54
N ASP A 99 -11.48 4.71 -6.90
CA ASP A 99 -12.67 5.33 -6.29
C ASP A 99 -13.98 4.85 -6.96
N ASP A 100 -13.88 4.12 -8.09
CA ASP A 100 -15.03 3.61 -8.83
C ASP A 100 -15.64 2.37 -8.14
N GLU A 101 -16.94 2.42 -7.88
CA GLU A 101 -17.71 1.35 -7.21
C GLU A 101 -17.78 0.05 -8.02
N ASN A 102 -17.59 0.12 -9.33
CA ASN A 102 -17.58 -1.04 -10.24
C ASN A 102 -16.16 -1.59 -10.48
N THR A 103 -15.15 -1.00 -9.83
CA THR A 103 -13.78 -1.50 -9.86
C THR A 103 -13.54 -2.46 -8.71
N THR A 104 -12.97 -3.62 -9.01
CA THR A 104 -12.66 -4.66 -8.01
C THR A 104 -11.28 -5.24 -8.23
N ALA A 105 -10.55 -5.52 -7.15
CA ALA A 105 -9.28 -6.23 -7.17
C ALA A 105 -9.37 -7.47 -6.29
N THR A 106 -8.93 -8.62 -6.79
CA THR A 106 -9.07 -9.89 -6.07
C THR A 106 -7.90 -10.81 -6.36
N PHE A 107 -7.40 -11.47 -5.31
CA PHE A 107 -6.51 -12.61 -5.47
C PHE A 107 -7.32 -13.91 -5.48
N PHE A 108 -6.85 -14.90 -6.21
CA PHE A 108 -7.28 -16.29 -6.10
C PHE A 108 -6.06 -17.16 -5.86
N VAL A 109 -6.19 -18.14 -4.98
CA VAL A 109 -5.13 -19.09 -4.67
C VAL A 109 -5.60 -20.49 -5.00
N GLU A 110 -4.82 -21.20 -5.81
CA GLU A 110 -5.09 -22.57 -6.19
C GLU A 110 -3.95 -23.47 -5.68
N TYR A 111 -4.29 -24.53 -4.95
CA TYR A 111 -3.32 -25.55 -4.56
C TYR A 111 -2.89 -26.38 -5.77
N ILE A 112 -1.59 -26.60 -5.92
CA ILE A 112 -1.01 -27.44 -6.98
C ILE A 112 -0.68 -28.81 -6.38
N PRO A 113 -1.35 -29.88 -6.81
CA PRO A 113 -1.06 -31.21 -6.30
C PRO A 113 0.33 -31.70 -6.72
N PRO A 114 1.06 -32.44 -5.86
CA PRO A 114 2.45 -32.86 -6.11
C PRO A 114 2.60 -33.82 -7.30
N PHE A 115 1.50 -34.42 -7.75
CA PHE A 115 1.49 -35.37 -8.87
C PHE A 115 1.41 -34.71 -10.25
N LEU A 116 1.28 -33.37 -10.33
CA LEU A 116 1.37 -32.64 -11.59
C LEU A 116 2.84 -32.32 -11.90
N GLU A 117 3.48 -33.15 -12.72
CA GLU A 117 4.92 -33.12 -13.06
C GLU A 117 5.46 -31.75 -13.53
N ALA A 118 4.61 -30.87 -14.07
CA ALA A 118 5.05 -29.59 -14.62
C ALA A 118 5.68 -28.64 -13.57
N LYS A 119 5.42 -28.85 -12.27
CA LYS A 119 5.77 -27.91 -11.19
C LYS A 119 6.03 -28.61 -9.86
N ASN A 120 6.84 -29.66 -9.88
CA ASN A 120 7.21 -30.38 -8.66
C ASN A 120 7.92 -29.50 -7.60
N GLU A 121 8.26 -28.27 -7.98
CA GLU A 121 8.89 -27.24 -7.17
C GLU A 121 7.91 -26.19 -6.61
N PHE A 122 6.65 -26.15 -7.05
CA PHE A 122 5.68 -25.14 -6.59
C PHE A 122 4.44 -25.79 -5.97
N THR A 123 3.90 -25.11 -4.96
CA THR A 123 2.82 -25.62 -4.11
C THR A 123 1.48 -24.98 -4.41
N HIS A 124 1.49 -23.72 -4.87
CA HIS A 124 0.30 -22.93 -5.10
C HIS A 124 0.47 -22.11 -6.39
N GLN A 125 -0.66 -21.74 -6.98
CA GLN A 125 -0.77 -20.71 -8.00
C GLN A 125 -1.55 -19.54 -7.40
N VAL A 126 -1.02 -18.33 -7.55
CA VAL A 126 -1.65 -17.09 -7.11
C VAL A 126 -2.03 -16.29 -8.35
N ILE A 127 -3.29 -15.91 -8.44
CA ILE A 127 -3.88 -15.19 -9.57
C ILE A 127 -4.41 -13.87 -9.05
N PHE A 128 -3.83 -12.77 -9.47
CA PHE A 128 -4.37 -11.44 -9.25
C PHE A 128 -5.28 -11.07 -10.41
N THR A 129 -6.47 -10.55 -10.13
CA THR A 129 -7.41 -10.04 -11.11
C THR A 129 -7.88 -8.65 -10.73
N PHE A 130 -7.78 -7.72 -11.69
CA PHE A 130 -8.34 -6.38 -11.58
C PHE A 130 -9.40 -6.19 -12.66
N ASN A 131 -10.63 -5.92 -12.23
CA ASN A 131 -11.79 -5.74 -13.09
C ASN A 131 -12.37 -4.34 -12.94
N THR A 132 -12.84 -3.78 -14.05
CA THR A 132 -13.58 -2.52 -14.08
C THR A 132 -14.60 -2.57 -15.22
N GLU A 133 -15.77 -1.96 -15.04
CA GLU A 133 -16.87 -2.05 -16.00
C GLU A 133 -16.45 -1.61 -17.41
N GLY A 134 -16.89 -2.37 -18.42
CA GLY A 134 -16.64 -2.04 -19.83
C GLY A 134 -15.19 -2.26 -20.32
N ASN A 135 -14.29 -2.77 -19.47
CA ASN A 135 -12.90 -3.06 -19.83
C ASN A 135 -12.56 -4.55 -19.71
N GLN A 136 -11.50 -4.96 -20.41
CA GLN A 136 -10.94 -6.30 -20.24
C GLN A 136 -10.23 -6.41 -18.89
N PRO A 137 -10.42 -7.52 -18.14
CA PRO A 137 -9.70 -7.79 -16.91
C PRO A 137 -8.18 -7.72 -17.10
N ILE A 138 -7.48 -7.18 -16.11
CA ILE A 138 -6.03 -7.32 -15.99
C ILE A 138 -5.78 -8.52 -15.09
N ILE A 139 -4.97 -9.46 -15.55
CA ILE A 139 -4.70 -10.70 -14.84
C ILE A 139 -3.19 -10.88 -14.75
N TYR A 140 -2.70 -11.16 -13.55
CA TYR A 140 -1.31 -11.54 -13.32
C TYR A 140 -1.27 -12.83 -12.51
N ASN A 141 -0.35 -13.73 -12.84
CA ASN A 141 -0.31 -15.05 -12.25
C ASN A 141 1.11 -15.46 -11.86
N TRP A 142 1.25 -16.06 -10.68
CA TRP A 142 2.50 -16.60 -10.17
C TRP A 142 2.34 -18.05 -9.71
N PHE A 143 3.39 -18.83 -9.89
CA PHE A 143 3.63 -20.01 -9.07
C PHE A 143 4.33 -19.62 -7.79
N VAL A 144 3.93 -20.26 -6.69
CA VAL A 144 4.46 -19.97 -5.36
C VAL A 144 4.81 -21.29 -4.66
N ASN A 145 6.01 -21.33 -4.11
CA ASN A 145 6.43 -22.35 -3.19
C ASN A 145 6.48 -21.76 -1.77
N ILE A 146 5.47 -22.09 -0.97
CA ILE A 146 5.33 -21.59 0.40
C ILE A 146 6.37 -22.16 1.36
N GLU A 147 7.07 -23.24 0.98
CA GLU A 147 8.08 -23.88 1.82
C GLU A 147 9.44 -23.20 1.69
N ASN A 148 9.81 -22.77 0.49
CA ASN A 148 11.15 -22.26 0.21
C ASN A 148 11.24 -20.74 -0.05
N GLY A 149 10.12 -20.03 -0.24
CA GLY A 149 10.18 -18.60 -0.52
C GLY A 149 9.97 -18.21 -1.98
N GLU A 150 9.99 -19.18 -2.91
CA GLU A 150 10.17 -18.91 -4.33
C GLU A 150 8.87 -18.57 -5.04
N ILE A 151 8.93 -17.56 -5.91
CA ILE A 151 7.85 -17.18 -6.81
C ILE A 151 8.35 -17.17 -8.27
N SER A 152 7.49 -17.58 -9.20
CA SER A 152 7.79 -17.55 -10.63
C SER A 152 6.58 -17.03 -11.41
N PRO A 153 6.76 -16.11 -12.38
CA PRO A 153 5.67 -15.64 -13.21
C PRO A 153 5.21 -16.74 -14.17
N ILE A 154 3.90 -16.80 -14.46
CA ILE A 154 3.33 -17.80 -15.38
C ILE A 154 3.31 -17.30 -16.83
N ASP A 155 3.03 -16.01 -17.01
CA ASP A 155 2.85 -15.36 -18.32
C ASP A 155 3.80 -14.16 -18.48
N ASP A 156 3.90 -13.68 -19.73
CA ASP A 156 4.83 -12.60 -20.09
C ASP A 156 4.49 -11.27 -19.40
N ASP A 157 3.19 -10.97 -19.21
CA ASP A 157 2.77 -9.75 -18.54
C ASP A 157 3.18 -9.75 -17.07
N THR A 158 2.97 -10.88 -16.39
CA THR A 158 3.40 -11.10 -15.01
C THR A 158 4.92 -11.10 -14.88
N LYS A 159 5.62 -11.66 -15.86
CA LYS A 159 7.08 -11.62 -15.93
C LYS A 159 7.59 -10.19 -16.02
N ASN A 160 6.94 -9.33 -16.78
CA ASN A 160 7.32 -7.92 -16.86
C ASN A 160 7.14 -7.21 -15.50
N ILE A 161 6.09 -7.54 -14.74
CA ILE A 161 5.92 -7.04 -13.37
C ILE A 161 7.09 -7.49 -12.49
N GLN A 162 7.37 -8.79 -12.43
CA GLN A 162 8.44 -9.31 -11.58
C GLN A 162 9.82 -8.79 -11.98
N GLN A 163 10.10 -8.64 -13.28
CA GLN A 163 11.35 -8.02 -13.74
C GLN A 163 11.46 -6.55 -13.32
N THR A 164 10.36 -5.79 -13.37
CA THR A 164 10.36 -4.40 -12.90
C THR A 164 10.74 -4.34 -11.42
N VAL A 165 10.21 -5.25 -10.61
CA VAL A 165 10.56 -5.39 -9.19
C VAL A 165 12.02 -5.80 -8.99
N ASP A 166 12.49 -6.82 -9.73
CA ASP A 166 13.84 -7.39 -9.58
C ASP A 166 14.97 -6.40 -9.88
N TYR A 167 14.71 -5.44 -10.77
CA TYR A 167 15.68 -4.45 -11.24
C TYR A 167 15.35 -3.02 -10.78
N TYR A 168 14.49 -2.87 -9.77
CA TYR A 168 14.20 -1.58 -9.16
C TYR A 168 15.34 -1.19 -8.20
N ASP A 169 16.22 -0.29 -8.65
CA ASP A 169 17.36 0.25 -7.91
C ASP A 169 16.98 1.41 -6.96
#